data_AF-A0A163ABM0-F1
#
_entry.id   AF-A0A163ABM0-F1
#
_cell.length_a   1.000
_cell.length_b   1.000
_cell.length_c   1.000
_cell.angle_alpha   90.00
_cell.angle_beta   90.00
_cell.angle_gamma   90.00
#
_symmetry.space_group_name_H-M   'P 1'
#
loop_
_entity.id
_entity.type
_entity.pdbx_description
1 polymer ?
#
loop_
_entity_poly.entity_id
_entity_poly.type
_entity_poly.pdbx_seq_one_letter_code
_entity_poly.pdbx_strand_id
1 'polypeptide(L)' 'MFAWIKQKTELQKLQHAYCKLMKNAYKLALTDKSKSDRLHDEANQILSQIKKIENQSVL' A
#
# COMPACT_ATOMS: atom_id res chain seq x y z
N MET A 1 -21.59 21.50 -12.48
CA MET A 1 -20.94 20.19 -12.65
C MET A 1 -19.97 20.00 -11.49
N PHE A 2 -20.49 19.60 -10.32
CA PHE A 2 -19.67 19.39 -9.13
C PHE A 2 -19.17 17.95 -9.15
N ALA A 3 -17.88 17.76 -9.41
CA ALA A 3 -17.23 16.47 -9.23
C ALA A 3 -17.36 16.11 -7.75
N TRP A 4 -18.24 15.16 -7.44
CA TRP A 4 -18.31 14.55 -6.11
C TRP A 4 -16.96 13.88 -5.84
N ILE A 5 -16.11 14.54 -5.07
CA ILE A 5 -14.87 13.96 -4.55
C ILE A 5 -15.30 12.80 -3.65
N LYS A 6 -15.37 11.60 -4.23
CA LYS A 6 -15.59 10.38 -3.45
C LYS A 6 -14.41 10.24 -2.50
N GLN A 7 -14.68 10.29 -1.20
CA GLN A 7 -13.67 10.00 -0.21
C GLN A 7 -13.14 8.59 -0.46
N LYS A 8 -11.81 8.45 -0.46
CA LYS A 8 -11.19 7.13 -0.62
C LYS A 8 -11.64 6.24 0.53
N THR A 9 -12.07 5.03 0.21
CA THR A 9 -12.34 4.00 1.23
C THR A 9 -11.03 3.65 1.95
N GLU A 10 -11.13 3.06 3.13
CA GLU A 10 -9.97 2.60 3.88
C GLU A 10 -9.11 1.63 3.06
N LEU A 11 -9.75 0.67 2.39
CA LEU A 11 -9.09 -0.26 1.46
C LEU A 11 -8.31 0.49 0.36
N GLN A 12 -8.91 1.50 -0.26
CA GLN A 12 -8.25 2.29 -1.30
C GLN A 12 -7.07 3.10 -0.75
N LYS A 13 -7.14 3.58 0.49
CA LYS A 13 -6.02 4.28 1.15
C LYS A 13 -4.86 3.31 1.37
N LEU A 14 -5.13 2.11 1.88
CA LEU A 14 -4.12 1.07 2.11
C LEU A 14 -3.50 0.58 0.80
N GLN A 15 -4.29 0.30 -0.22
CA GLN A 15 -3.78 -0.09 -1.55
C GLN A 15 -2.88 1.00 -2.15
N HIS A 16 -3.25 2.27 -1.99
CA HIS A 16 -2.43 3.39 -2.44
C HIS A 16 -1.10 3.49 -1.67
N ALA A 17 -1.13 3.32 -0.34
CA ALA A 17 0.05 3.33 0.50
C ALA A 17 1.01 2.18 0.14
N TYR A 18 0.47 0.96 -0.02
CA TYR A 18 1.22 -0.21 -0.47
C TYR A 18 1.95 0.05 -1.80
N CYS A 19 1.22 0.55 -2.80
CA CYS A 19 1.79 0.84 -4.13
C CYS A 19 2.90 1.90 -4.03
N LYS A 20 2.72 2.94 -3.22
CA LYS A 20 3.72 3.98 -3.01
C LYS A 20 5.00 3.43 -2.35
N LEU A 21 4.86 2.61 -1.32
CA LEU A 21 6.00 1.99 -0.63
C LEU A 21 6.76 1.05 -1.56
N MET A 22 6.08 0.15 -2.25
CA MET A 22 6.69 -0.77 -3.23
C MET A 22 7.45 0.00 -4.32
N LYS A 23 6.84 1.03 -4.92
CA LYS A 23 7.50 1.86 -5.94
C LYS A 23 8.77 2.52 -5.41
N ASN A 24 8.76 3.00 -4.18
CA ASN A 24 9.94 3.60 -3.55
C ASN A 24 11.00 2.55 -3.22
N ALA A 25 10.58 1.37 -2.76
CA ALA A 25 11.45 0.25 -2.47
C ALA A 25 12.20 -0.21 -3.74
N TYR A 26 11.51 -0.38 -4.86
CA TYR A 26 12.13 -0.73 -6.15
C TYR A 26 13.14 0.31 -6.63
N LYS A 27 12.84 1.61 -6.47
CA LYS A 27 13.77 2.68 -6.81
C LYS A 27 15.04 2.64 -5.95
N LEU A 28 14.88 2.30 -4.68
CA LEU A 28 15.99 2.21 -3.73
C LEU A 28 16.76 0.90 -3.81
N ALA A 29 16.18 -0.17 -4.36
CA ALA A 29 16.84 -1.48 -4.46
C ALA A 29 18.19 -1.41 -5.19
N LEU A 30 18.33 -0.48 -6.13
CA LEU A 30 19.56 -0.27 -6.91
C LEU A 30 20.63 0.54 -6.18
N THR A 31 20.26 1.34 -5.18
CA THR A 31 21.15 2.33 -4.55
C THR A 31 21.37 2.07 -3.06
N ASP A 32 20.34 1.59 -2.36
CA ASP A 32 20.34 1.28 -0.93
C ASP A 32 19.41 0.09 -0.67
N LYS A 33 20.00 -1.10 -0.70
CA LYS A 33 19.31 -2.36 -0.42
C LYS A 33 18.67 -2.38 0.96
N SER A 34 19.37 -1.91 1.99
CA SER A 34 18.86 -1.96 3.37
C SER A 34 17.60 -1.11 3.53
N LYS A 35 17.58 0.07 2.89
CA LYS A 35 16.39 0.94 2.90
C LYS A 35 15.27 0.39 2.01
N SER A 36 15.60 -0.26 0.90
CA SER A 36 14.63 -0.98 0.07
C SER A 36 13.94 -2.10 0.85
N ASP A 37 14.72 -2.93 1.54
CA ASP A 37 14.22 -4.07 2.33
C ASP A 37 13.26 -3.59 3.42
N ARG A 38 13.60 -2.49 4.14
CA ARG A 38 12.70 -1.88 5.14
C ARG A 38 11.36 -1.43 4.55
N LEU A 39 11.37 -0.81 3.37
CA LEU A 39 10.13 -0.39 2.70
C LEU A 39 9.33 -1.57 2.19
N HIS A 40 10.00 -2.65 1.76
CA HIS A 40 9.36 -3.92 1.42
C HIS A 40 8.65 -4.53 2.64
N ASP A 41 9.30 -4.54 3.80
CA ASP A 41 8.71 -5.05 5.05
C ASP A 41 7.50 -4.23 5.50
N GLU A 42 7.59 -2.90 5.45
CA GLU A 42 6.46 -2.00 5.76
C GLU A 42 5.28 -2.26 4.81
N ALA A 43 5.55 -2.40 3.51
CA ALA A 43 4.52 -2.71 2.53
C ALA A 43 3.89 -4.11 2.78
N ASN A 44 4.66 -5.10 3.22
CA ASN A 44 4.11 -6.42 3.58
C ASN A 44 3.12 -6.34 4.76
N GLN A 45 3.37 -5.47 5.73
CA GLN A 45 2.42 -5.22 6.82
C GLN A 45 1.12 -4.61 6.31
N ILE A 46 1.19 -3.64 5.39
CA ILE A 46 0.00 -3.06 4.74
C ILE A 46 -0.76 -4.11 3.94
N LEU A 47 -0.04 -4.98 3.20
CA LEU A 47 -0.66 -6.06 2.43
C LEU A 47 -1.43 -7.02 3.34
N SER A 48 -0.93 -7.31 4.54
CA SER A 48 -1.66 -8.10 5.54
C SER A 48 -2.97 -7.42 5.95
N GLN A 49 -2.96 -6.10 6.15
CA GLN A 49 -4.18 -5.34 6.48
C GLN A 49 -5.19 -5.33 5.34
N ILE A 50 -4.73 -5.14 4.10
CA ILE A 50 -5.56 -5.21 2.89
C ILE A 50 -6.26 -6.57 2.83
N LYS A 51 -5.51 -7.67 2.98
CA LYS A 51 -6.06 -9.03 2.95
C LYS A 51 -7.10 -9.27 4.05
N LYS A 52 -6.89 -8.72 5.24
CA LYS A 52 -7.88 -8.83 6.34
C LYS A 52 -9.20 -8.14 5.97
N ILE A 53 -9.14 -6.93 5.41
CA ILE A 53 -10.32 -6.18 4.99
C ILE A 53 -11.02 -6.88 3.82
N GLU A 54 -10.26 -7.36 2.83
CA GLU A 54 -10.81 -8.10 1.69
C GLU A 54 -11.47 -9.40 2.14
N ASN A 55 -10.84 -10.17 3.03
CA ASN A 55 -11.42 -11.40 3.58
C ASN A 55 -12.67 -11.13 4.43
N GLN A 56 -12.69 -10.05 5.22
CA GLN A 56 -13.88 -9.64 5.98
C GLN A 56 -15.05 -9.21 5.09
N SER A 57 -14.76 -8.66 3.90
CA SER A 57 -15.78 -8.26 2.93
C SER A 57 -16.39 -9.42 2.14
N VAL A 58 -15.81 -10.62 2.22
CA VAL A 58 -16.24 -11.83 1.47
C VAL A 58 -17.06 -12.79 2.35
N LEU A 59 -17.16 -12.53 3.66
CA LEU A 59 -18.05 -13.21 4.61
C LEU A 59 -19.35 -12.42 4.81
#